data_AF-A0A945I6H6-F1
#
_entry.id   AF-A0A945I6H6-F1
#
_cell.length_a   1.000
_cell.length_b   1.000
_cell.length_c   1.000
_cell.angle_alpha   90.00
_cell.angle_beta   90.00
_cell.angle_gamma   90.00
#
_symmetry.space_group_name_H-M   'P 1'
#
loop_
_entity.id
_entity.type
_entity.pdbx_description
1 polymer ?
#
loop_
_entity_poly.entity_id
_entity_poly.type
_entity_poly.pdbx_seq_one_letter_code
_entity_poly.pdbx_strand_id
1 'polypeptide(L)'
;VHPIAIGKGEQNHPDFLKIGPNNKIPVIVDRDTGLSIMESGAILQYLAQKSGKFMPTEGDEYWKMQEWLMFQMASVGPMLGQIHTFLRYGEGKNVEATARYLDEGKRIYSVMDERLAEREYFLDWGYSIVDIAIFPWVGRCDWQTIDLNEYENVKRWYLNVKERPAVIAGWNVPENDQPMPMPA
;
A
#
# COMPACT_ATOMS: atom_id res chain seq x y z
N VAL A 1 9.54 2.71 16.83
CA VAL A 1 8.36 1.98 16.30
C VAL A 1 7.84 1.08 17.40
N HIS A 2 6.52 0.98 17.55
CA HIS A 2 5.89 0.07 18.50
C HIS A 2 5.30 -1.09 17.70
N PRO A 3 5.91 -2.29 17.72
CA PRO A 3 5.35 -3.44 17.01
C PRO A 3 4.03 -3.85 17.66
N ILE A 4 3.01 -4.12 16.84
CA ILE A 4 1.69 -4.60 17.27
C ILE A 4 1.47 -5.97 16.63
N ALA A 5 1.47 -7.02 17.44
CA ALA A 5 1.29 -8.39 16.98
C ALA A 5 -0.18 -8.69 16.68
N ILE A 6 -0.61 -8.40 15.45
CA ILE A 6 -2.03 -8.55 15.05
C ILE A 6 -2.57 -9.97 15.19
N GLY A 7 -1.72 -10.99 15.02
CA GLY A 7 -2.08 -12.39 15.22
C GLY A 7 -2.31 -12.79 16.68
N LYS A 8 -1.85 -11.96 17.63
CA LYS A 8 -2.12 -12.09 19.06
C LYS A 8 -3.27 -11.19 19.53
N GLY A 9 -3.85 -10.39 18.64
CA GLY A 9 -4.97 -9.51 18.96
C GLY A 9 -4.58 -8.24 19.71
N GLU A 10 -3.31 -7.83 19.71
CA GLU A 10 -2.83 -6.66 20.47
C GLU A 10 -3.50 -5.34 20.08
N GLN A 11 -3.97 -5.23 18.83
CA GLN A 11 -4.77 -4.12 18.30
C GLN A 11 -6.14 -3.94 18.99
N ASN A 12 -6.56 -4.90 19.82
CA ASN A 12 -7.79 -4.81 20.61
C ASN A 12 -7.55 -4.33 22.05
N HIS A 13 -6.29 -4.11 22.47
CA HIS A 13 -6.02 -3.61 23.82
C HIS A 13 -6.58 -2.18 24.00
N PRO A 14 -7.11 -1.85 25.20
CA PRO A 14 -7.67 -0.53 25.47
C PRO A 14 -6.73 0.62 25.14
N ASP A 15 -5.42 0.46 25.36
CA ASP A 15 -4.44 1.51 25.07
C ASP A 15 -4.23 1.74 23.57
N PHE A 16 -4.33 0.70 22.75
CA PHE A 16 -4.32 0.87 21.29
C PHE A 16 -5.60 1.54 20.80
N LEU A 17 -6.76 1.09 21.32
CA LEU A 17 -8.07 1.62 20.91
C LEU A 17 -8.26 3.11 21.24
N LYS A 18 -7.54 3.65 22.25
CA LYS A 18 -7.51 5.09 22.54
C LYS A 18 -6.97 5.93 21.38
N ILE A 19 -6.01 5.40 20.62
CA ILE A 19 -5.35 6.12 19.52
C ILE A 19 -5.84 5.64 18.14
N GLY A 20 -6.36 4.41 18.05
CA GLY A 20 -6.85 3.79 16.82
C GLY A 20 -8.12 2.98 17.08
N PRO A 21 -9.29 3.61 17.17
CA PRO A 21 -10.54 2.94 17.51
C PRO A 21 -10.99 1.91 16.44
N ASN A 22 -10.48 2.02 15.20
CA ASN A 22 -10.72 1.06 14.12
C ASN A 22 -9.91 -0.24 14.26
N ASN A 23 -9.20 -0.46 15.38
CA ASN A 23 -8.42 -1.67 15.69
C ASN A 23 -7.49 -2.17 14.57
N LYS A 24 -7.01 -1.27 13.71
CA LYS A 24 -6.13 -1.59 12.58
C LYS A 24 -4.87 -0.73 12.65
N ILE A 25 -3.75 -1.35 12.30
CA ILE A 25 -2.50 -0.64 12.02
C ILE A 25 -2.49 -0.14 10.56
N PRO A 26 -1.72 0.90 10.23
CA PRO A 26 -0.90 1.73 11.12
C PRO A 26 -1.69 2.81 11.87
N VAL A 27 -1.12 3.24 13.00
CA VAL A 27 -1.52 4.43 13.77
C VAL A 27 -0.24 5.17 14.17
N ILE A 28 -0.24 6.49 14.12
CA ILE A 28 0.85 7.33 14.66
C ILE A 28 0.32 8.26 15.74
N VAL A 29 1.22 8.68 16.64
CA VAL A 29 1.03 9.81 17.54
C VAL A 29 2.14 10.80 17.26
N ASP A 30 1.80 11.98 16.78
CA ASP A 30 2.75 13.07 16.64
C ASP A 30 3.10 13.62 18.01
N ARG A 31 4.38 13.53 18.40
CA ARG A 31 4.84 13.95 19.73
C ARG A 31 4.88 15.47 19.89
N ASP A 32 4.96 16.22 18.80
CA ASP A 32 5.01 17.68 18.86
C ASP A 32 3.62 18.27 19.18
N THR A 33 2.57 17.63 18.68
CA THR A 33 1.18 18.11 18.80
C THR A 33 0.30 17.27 19.71
N GLY A 34 0.72 16.04 20.04
CA GLY A 34 -0.11 15.03 20.70
C GLY A 34 -1.17 14.41 19.80
N LEU A 35 -1.24 14.79 18.52
CA LEU A 35 -2.27 14.34 17.59
C LEU A 35 -2.07 12.86 17.24
N SER A 36 -3.12 12.06 17.45
CA SER A 36 -3.17 10.66 17.02
C SER A 36 -3.88 10.54 15.68
N ILE A 37 -3.32 9.77 14.76
CA ILE A 37 -3.83 9.63 13.39
C ILE A 37 -3.81 8.15 12.99
N MET A 38 -4.95 7.65 12.53
CA MET A 38 -5.12 6.31 11.95
C MET A 38 -5.37 6.42 10.43
N GLU A 39 -5.44 5.27 9.76
CA GLU A 39 -5.55 5.13 8.29
C GLU A 39 -4.27 5.54 7.55
N SER A 40 -3.66 4.61 6.83
CA SER A 40 -2.36 4.83 6.19
C SER A 40 -2.36 5.99 5.20
N GLY A 41 -3.45 6.19 4.43
CA GLY A 41 -3.56 7.31 3.50
C GLY A 41 -3.64 8.67 4.20
N ALA A 42 -4.29 8.75 5.36
CA ALA A 42 -4.35 9.98 6.15
C ALA A 42 -2.99 10.27 6.81
N ILE A 43 -2.32 9.23 7.31
CA ILE A 43 -0.96 9.33 7.88
C ILE A 43 0.04 9.83 6.83
N LEU A 44 0.00 9.30 5.61
CA LEU A 44 0.88 9.74 4.53
C LEU A 44 0.66 11.21 4.16
N GLN A 45 -0.60 11.64 4.00
CA GLN A 45 -0.91 13.05 3.73
C GLN A 45 -0.45 13.96 4.86
N TYR A 46 -0.71 13.58 6.12
CA TYR A 46 -0.29 14.35 7.28
C TYR A 46 1.24 14.51 7.34
N LEU A 47 2.00 13.43 7.17
CA LEU A 47 3.46 13.47 7.20
C LEU A 47 4.03 14.25 6.01
N ALA A 48 3.41 14.12 4.83
CA ALA A 48 3.80 14.87 3.65
C ALA A 48 3.57 16.38 3.84
N GLN A 49 2.42 16.77 4.37
CA GLN A 49 2.13 18.17 4.71
C GLN A 49 3.09 18.69 5.78
N LYS A 50 3.33 17.93 6.86
CA LYS A 50 4.23 18.33 7.94
C LYS A 50 5.69 18.49 7.48
N SER A 51 6.13 17.66 6.53
CA SER A 51 7.51 17.67 6.03
C SER A 51 7.73 18.53 4.77
N GLY A 52 6.67 18.91 4.07
CA GLY A 52 6.73 19.58 2.77
C GLY A 52 7.27 18.70 1.65
N LYS A 53 7.11 17.37 1.73
CA LYS A 53 7.70 16.40 0.79
C LYS A 53 6.68 15.41 0.26
N PHE A 54 6.95 14.88 -0.95
CA PHE A 54 6.23 13.76 -1.58
C PHE A 54 4.75 13.99 -1.88
N MET A 55 4.28 15.23 -1.86
CA MET A 55 2.87 15.56 -2.07
C MET A 55 2.77 16.94 -2.74
N PRO A 56 2.16 17.07 -3.94
CA PRO A 56 1.74 18.39 -4.44
C PRO A 56 0.79 19.03 -3.43
N THR A 57 0.85 20.36 -3.25
CA THR A 57 0.03 21.07 -2.25
C THR A 57 -1.15 21.82 -2.86
N GLU A 58 -1.16 22.01 -4.18
CA GLU A 58 -2.19 22.77 -4.89
C GLU A 58 -2.25 22.39 -6.38
N GLY A 59 -3.24 22.93 -7.10
CA GLY A 59 -3.42 22.75 -8.54
C GLY A 59 -3.92 21.36 -8.94
N ASP A 60 -3.86 21.09 -10.25
CA ASP A 60 -4.43 19.86 -10.83
C ASP A 60 -3.69 18.60 -10.36
N GLU A 61 -2.38 18.67 -10.14
CA GLU A 61 -1.58 17.54 -9.62
C GLU A 61 -2.00 17.13 -8.21
N TYR A 62 -2.48 18.05 -7.37
CA TYR A 62 -3.05 17.70 -6.06
C TYR A 62 -4.28 16.81 -6.23
N TRP A 63 -5.18 17.14 -7.15
CA TRP A 63 -6.39 16.34 -7.36
C TRP A 63 -6.08 15.01 -8.05
N LYS A 64 -5.09 14.97 -8.95
CA LYS A 64 -4.59 13.72 -9.52
C LYS A 64 -3.95 12.82 -8.47
N MET A 65 -3.20 13.38 -7.53
CA MET A 65 -2.72 12.65 -6.38
C MET A 65 -3.85 12.09 -5.53
N GLN A 66 -4.87 12.90 -5.21
CA GLN A 66 -6.02 12.43 -4.43
C GLN A 66 -6.76 11.30 -5.14
N GLU A 67 -6.98 11.40 -6.45
CA GLU A 67 -7.59 10.35 -7.28
C GLU A 67 -6.85 9.01 -7.13
N TRP A 68 -5.52 9.01 -7.29
CA TRP A 68 -4.73 7.78 -7.22
C TRP A 68 -4.51 7.27 -5.79
N LEU A 69 -4.43 8.17 -4.79
CA LEU A 69 -4.38 7.77 -3.38
C LEU A 69 -5.70 7.11 -2.97
N MET A 70 -6.84 7.66 -3.41
CA MET A 70 -8.14 7.04 -3.16
C MET A 70 -8.32 5.75 -3.94
N PHE A 71 -7.79 5.64 -5.16
CA PHE A 71 -7.73 4.36 -5.89
C PHE A 71 -6.96 3.30 -5.08
N GLN A 72 -5.84 3.68 -4.45
CA GLN A 72 -5.10 2.77 -3.58
C GLN A 72 -5.93 2.36 -2.34
N MET A 73 -6.62 3.31 -1.70
CA MET A 73 -7.41 3.05 -0.48
C MET A 73 -8.72 2.32 -0.72
N ALA A 74 -9.35 2.48 -1.89
CA ALA A 74 -10.65 1.89 -2.20
C ALA A 74 -10.56 0.61 -3.06
N SER A 75 -9.51 0.49 -3.88
CA SER A 75 -9.36 -0.63 -4.83
C SER A 75 -8.16 -1.49 -4.49
N VAL A 76 -6.94 -0.95 -4.62
CA VAL A 76 -5.69 -1.74 -4.50
C VAL A 76 -5.64 -2.46 -3.16
N GLY A 77 -5.70 -1.73 -2.04
CA GLY A 77 -5.58 -2.34 -0.73
C GLY A 77 -6.72 -3.29 -0.39
N PRO A 78 -8.00 -2.84 -0.44
CA PRO A 78 -9.12 -3.68 -0.07
C PRO A 78 -9.27 -4.94 -0.94
N MET A 79 -9.12 -4.83 -2.26
CA MET A 79 -9.34 -5.97 -3.17
C MET A 79 -8.20 -6.97 -3.12
N LEU A 80 -6.93 -6.51 -3.13
CA LEU A 80 -5.79 -7.42 -3.00
C LEU A 80 -5.74 -8.06 -1.60
N GLY A 81 -6.24 -7.36 -0.57
CA GLY A 81 -6.45 -7.94 0.76
C GLY A 81 -7.48 -9.08 0.77
N GLN A 82 -8.53 -9.02 -0.07
CA GLN A 82 -9.45 -10.16 -0.24
C GLN A 82 -8.75 -11.33 -0.92
N ILE A 83 -7.90 -11.10 -1.93
CA ILE A 83 -7.10 -12.17 -2.55
C ILE A 83 -6.27 -12.91 -1.50
N HIS A 84 -5.56 -12.18 -0.63
CA HIS A 84 -4.81 -12.81 0.47
C HIS A 84 -5.72 -13.65 1.38
N THR A 85 -6.94 -13.16 1.66
CA THR A 85 -7.92 -13.86 2.49
C THR A 85 -8.34 -15.19 1.86
N PHE A 86 -8.78 -15.16 0.60
CA PHE A 86 -9.35 -16.32 -0.08
C PHE A 86 -8.30 -17.32 -0.59
N LEU A 87 -7.13 -16.87 -1.03
CA LEU A 87 -6.08 -17.78 -1.49
C LEU A 87 -5.28 -18.38 -0.34
N ARG A 88 -4.93 -17.59 0.68
CA ARG A 88 -3.98 -18.06 1.71
C ARG A 88 -4.65 -18.63 2.95
N TYR A 89 -5.77 -18.05 3.36
CA TYR A 89 -6.46 -18.45 4.60
C TYR A 89 -7.76 -19.23 4.33
N GLY A 90 -8.28 -19.12 3.11
CA GLY A 90 -9.56 -19.67 2.68
C GLY A 90 -9.49 -20.65 1.49
N GLU A 91 -8.31 -21.15 1.15
CA GLU A 91 -8.10 -21.95 -0.07
C GLU A 91 -9.12 -23.09 -0.18
N GLY A 92 -9.75 -23.22 -1.34
CA GLY A 92 -10.76 -24.25 -1.63
C GLY A 92 -12.11 -24.08 -0.94
N LYS A 93 -12.30 -23.08 -0.07
CA LYS A 93 -13.56 -22.90 0.69
C LYS A 93 -14.64 -22.14 -0.07
N ASN A 94 -14.27 -21.23 -0.98
CA ASN A 94 -15.22 -20.46 -1.79
C ASN A 94 -14.63 -20.15 -3.18
N VAL A 95 -14.82 -21.08 -4.12
CA VAL A 95 -14.26 -21.01 -5.47
C VAL A 95 -14.72 -19.77 -6.24
N GLU A 96 -15.99 -19.40 -6.13
CA GLU A 96 -16.56 -18.24 -6.82
C GLU A 96 -15.96 -16.93 -6.32
N ALA A 97 -15.87 -16.75 -4.99
CA ALA A 97 -15.25 -15.57 -4.41
C ALA A 97 -13.76 -15.48 -4.77
N THR A 98 -13.04 -16.60 -4.70
CA THR A 98 -11.63 -16.65 -5.12
C THR A 98 -11.46 -16.19 -6.56
N ALA A 99 -12.24 -16.75 -7.50
CA ALA A 99 -12.18 -16.37 -8.91
C ALA A 99 -12.47 -14.87 -9.10
N ARG A 100 -13.53 -14.36 -8.46
CA ARG A 100 -13.90 -12.94 -8.52
C ARG A 100 -12.76 -12.01 -8.09
N TYR A 101 -12.11 -12.29 -6.97
CA TYR A 101 -11.05 -11.41 -6.47
C TYR A 101 -9.74 -11.55 -7.26
N LEU A 102 -9.45 -12.73 -7.82
CA LEU A 102 -8.35 -12.90 -8.75
C LEU A 102 -8.54 -12.05 -10.02
N ASP A 103 -9.74 -12.09 -10.60
CA ASP A 103 -10.05 -11.28 -11.80
C ASP A 103 -10.00 -9.79 -11.50
N GLU A 104 -10.49 -9.37 -10.34
CA GLU A 104 -10.39 -7.97 -9.89
C GLU A 104 -8.93 -7.55 -9.64
N GLY A 105 -8.10 -8.44 -9.10
CA GLY A 105 -6.66 -8.23 -8.96
C GLY A 105 -6.00 -7.95 -10.31
N LYS A 106 -6.22 -8.82 -11.30
CA LYS A 106 -5.70 -8.64 -12.67
C LYS A 106 -6.15 -7.31 -13.27
N ARG A 107 -7.44 -6.97 -13.13
CA ARG A 107 -7.98 -5.69 -13.62
C ARG A 107 -7.28 -4.49 -12.97
N ILE A 108 -7.07 -4.50 -11.65
CA ILE A 108 -6.36 -3.45 -10.92
C ILE A 108 -4.93 -3.31 -11.44
N TYR A 109 -4.22 -4.42 -11.65
CA TYR A 109 -2.88 -4.42 -12.23
C TYR A 109 -2.87 -3.87 -13.65
N SER A 110 -3.83 -4.21 -14.51
CA SER A 110 -3.97 -3.62 -15.84
C SER A 110 -4.17 -2.11 -15.80
N VAL A 111 -5.00 -1.59 -14.87
CA VAL A 111 -5.20 -0.14 -14.70
C VAL A 111 -3.91 0.56 -14.27
N MET A 112 -3.15 -0.04 -13.35
CA MET A 112 -1.86 0.50 -12.93
C MET A 112 -0.84 0.46 -14.08
N ASP A 113 -0.82 -0.61 -14.86
CA ASP A 113 0.09 -0.76 -16.00
C ASP A 113 -0.17 0.29 -17.08
N GLU A 114 -1.43 0.48 -17.46
CA GLU A 114 -1.85 1.51 -18.42
C GLU A 114 -1.49 2.92 -17.91
N ARG A 115 -1.73 3.20 -16.62
CA ARG A 115 -1.36 4.50 -16.03
C ARG A 115 0.14 4.78 -16.15
N LEU A 116 0.95 3.74 -15.91
CA LEU A 116 2.40 3.81 -15.93
C LEU A 116 2.97 3.70 -17.35
N ALA A 117 2.20 3.39 -18.39
CA ALA A 117 2.69 3.23 -19.76
C ALA A 117 3.52 4.44 -20.25
N GLU A 118 3.10 5.64 -19.90
CA GLU A 118 3.75 6.89 -20.31
C GLU A 118 4.37 7.66 -19.13
N ARG A 119 4.51 7.03 -17.96
CA ARG A 119 4.93 7.70 -16.73
C ARG A 119 5.96 6.92 -15.93
N GLU A 120 6.92 7.63 -15.34
CA GLU A 120 7.87 7.02 -14.42
C GLU A 120 7.21 6.62 -13.09
N TYR A 121 6.27 7.44 -12.61
CA TYR A 121 5.50 7.27 -11.36
C TYR A 121 4.00 7.48 -11.63
N PHE A 122 3.15 7.27 -10.62
CA PHE A 122 1.71 7.44 -10.81
C PHE A 122 1.27 8.88 -11.11
N LEU A 123 2.10 9.87 -10.78
CA LEU A 123 1.86 11.29 -11.03
C LEU A 123 2.94 11.86 -11.95
N ASP A 124 2.54 12.82 -12.77
CA ASP A 124 3.46 13.58 -13.62
C ASP A 124 4.35 14.51 -12.77
N TRP A 125 3.90 14.83 -11.54
CA TRP A 125 4.69 15.47 -10.49
C TRP A 125 5.94 14.67 -10.04
N GLY A 126 5.96 13.34 -10.22
CA GLY A 126 7.04 12.45 -9.80
C GLY A 126 6.69 11.58 -8.58
N TYR A 127 7.71 10.99 -7.95
CA TYR A 127 7.55 10.04 -6.83
C TYR A 127 6.84 10.68 -5.63
N SER A 128 5.70 10.13 -5.25
CA SER A 128 4.78 10.73 -4.29
C SER A 128 4.27 9.73 -3.24
N ILE A 129 3.42 10.22 -2.34
CA ILE A 129 2.69 9.37 -1.39
C ILE A 129 1.83 8.30 -2.08
N VAL A 130 1.45 8.49 -3.35
CA VAL A 130 0.73 7.47 -4.13
C VAL A 130 1.62 6.25 -4.35
N ASP A 131 2.85 6.47 -4.81
CA ASP A 131 3.82 5.39 -5.03
C ASP A 131 4.17 4.69 -3.71
N ILE A 132 4.38 5.47 -2.65
CA ILE A 132 4.64 4.96 -1.29
C ILE A 132 3.48 4.07 -0.82
N ALA A 133 2.24 4.42 -1.14
CA ALA A 133 1.06 3.68 -0.70
C ALA A 133 0.81 2.40 -1.51
N ILE A 134 1.09 2.42 -2.82
CA ILE A 134 0.87 1.27 -3.72
C ILE A 134 2.01 0.25 -3.60
N PHE A 135 3.26 0.70 -3.46
CA PHE A 135 4.44 -0.18 -3.48
C PHE A 135 4.36 -1.39 -2.55
N PRO A 136 3.96 -1.26 -1.26
CA PRO A 136 3.89 -2.41 -0.36
C PRO A 136 2.91 -3.50 -0.80
N TRP A 137 1.86 -3.13 -1.56
CA TRP A 137 0.90 -4.08 -2.11
C TRP A 137 1.46 -4.82 -3.33
N VAL A 138 2.17 -4.11 -4.21
CA VAL A 138 2.82 -4.74 -5.36
C VAL A 138 4.00 -5.63 -4.93
N GLY A 139 4.69 -5.28 -3.84
CA GLY A 139 5.70 -6.13 -3.20
C GLY A 139 5.14 -7.42 -2.54
N ARG A 140 3.85 -7.71 -2.72
CA ARG A 140 3.18 -8.96 -2.32
C ARG A 140 2.46 -9.63 -3.50
N CYS A 141 2.89 -9.34 -4.73
CA CYS A 141 2.31 -9.91 -5.96
C CYS A 141 2.31 -11.45 -5.97
N ASP A 142 3.32 -12.07 -5.36
CA ASP A 142 3.44 -13.51 -5.17
C ASP A 142 2.28 -14.08 -4.33
N TRP A 143 1.88 -13.36 -3.27
CA TRP A 143 0.72 -13.75 -2.45
C TRP A 143 -0.61 -13.57 -3.17
N GLN A 144 -0.60 -12.80 -4.26
CA GLN A 144 -1.77 -12.51 -5.08
C GLN A 144 -1.82 -13.40 -6.32
N THR A 145 -0.83 -14.29 -6.51
CA THR A 145 -0.65 -15.11 -7.72
C THR A 145 -0.58 -14.29 -9.00
N ILE A 146 -0.05 -13.07 -8.90
CA ILE A 146 0.15 -12.15 -10.02
C ILE A 146 1.60 -12.28 -10.50
N ASP A 147 1.78 -12.60 -11.79
CA ASP A 147 3.08 -12.53 -12.45
C ASP A 147 3.33 -11.11 -12.96
N LEU A 148 4.32 -10.42 -12.37
CA LEU A 148 4.69 -9.07 -12.80
C LEU A 148 5.23 -9.03 -14.24
N ASN A 149 5.64 -10.16 -14.82
CA ASN A 149 6.04 -10.21 -16.22
C ASN A 149 4.88 -9.96 -17.20
N GLU A 150 3.63 -10.08 -16.76
CA GLU A 150 2.44 -9.74 -17.55
C GLU A 150 2.14 -8.22 -17.57
N TYR A 151 2.82 -7.42 -16.72
CA TYR A 151 2.57 -5.99 -16.53
C TYR A 151 3.90 -5.22 -16.63
N GLU A 152 4.36 -4.96 -17.86
CA GLU A 152 5.67 -4.39 -18.16
C GLU A 152 5.94 -3.07 -17.41
N ASN A 153 4.95 -2.18 -17.37
CA ASN A 153 5.09 -0.86 -16.78
C ASN A 153 5.06 -0.91 -15.26
N VAL A 154 4.22 -1.78 -14.68
CA VAL A 154 4.22 -2.04 -13.24
C VAL A 154 5.54 -2.67 -12.82
N LYS A 155 6.05 -3.66 -13.58
CA LYS A 155 7.35 -4.30 -13.32
C LYS A 155 8.47 -3.28 -13.33
N ARG A 156 8.55 -2.42 -14.36
CA ARG A 156 9.55 -1.35 -14.45
C ARG A 156 9.48 -0.42 -13.23
N TRP A 157 8.30 0.10 -12.92
CA TRP A 157 8.10 0.98 -11.78
C TRP A 157 8.49 0.31 -10.46
N TYR A 158 8.07 -0.94 -10.23
CA TYR A 158 8.39 -1.69 -9.02
C TYR A 158 9.91 -1.90 -8.85
N LEU A 159 10.60 -2.28 -9.93
CA LEU A 159 12.05 -2.45 -9.91
C LEU A 159 12.78 -1.12 -9.63
N ASN A 160 12.28 0.01 -10.14
CA ASN A 160 12.86 1.33 -9.83
C ASN A 160 12.62 1.74 -8.37
N VAL A 161 11.40 1.54 -7.85
CA VAL A 161 11.05 1.93 -6.48
C VAL A 161 11.76 1.06 -5.43
N LYS A 162 11.89 -0.25 -5.67
CA LYS A 162 12.51 -1.16 -4.69
C LYS A 162 13.99 -0.89 -4.42
N GLU A 163 14.71 -0.29 -5.37
CA GLU A 163 16.13 0.04 -5.22
C GLU A 163 16.37 1.31 -4.40
N ARG A 164 15.31 2.06 -4.06
CA ARG A 164 15.45 3.29 -3.28
C ARG A 164 15.91 2.95 -1.86
N PRO A 165 17.01 3.55 -1.34
CA PRO A 165 17.53 3.23 -0.01
C PRO A 165 16.49 3.39 1.12
N ALA A 166 15.63 4.40 1.02
CA ALA A 166 14.56 4.62 2.00
C ALA A 166 13.44 3.57 1.93
N VAL A 167 13.17 2.99 0.75
CA VAL A 167 12.21 1.90 0.59
C VAL A 167 12.77 0.62 1.20
N ILE A 168 14.03 0.29 0.91
CA ILE A 168 14.73 -0.85 1.53
C ILE A 168 14.74 -0.70 3.05
N ALA A 169 15.08 0.48 3.57
CA ALA A 169 15.10 0.73 5.00
C ALA A 169 13.70 0.62 5.63
N GLY A 170 12.68 1.20 5.00
CA GLY A 170 11.29 1.15 5.48
C GLY A 170 10.66 -0.24 5.41
N TRP A 171 11.04 -1.04 4.41
CA TRP A 171 10.58 -2.41 4.25
C TRP A 171 10.98 -3.31 5.42
N ASN A 172 12.14 -3.03 6.02
CA ASN A 172 12.65 -3.74 7.20
C ASN A 172 12.09 -3.17 8.52
N VAL A 173 11.01 -2.38 8.48
CA VAL A 173 10.38 -1.78 9.65
C VAL A 173 8.87 -2.10 9.69
N PRO A 174 8.37 -2.77 10.75
CA PRO A 174 9.15 -3.39 11.83
C PRO A 174 10.07 -4.48 11.27
N GLU A 175 11.08 -4.86 12.06
CA GLU A 175 12.04 -5.88 11.66
C GLU A 175 11.30 -7.16 11.22
N ASN A 176 11.66 -7.66 10.04
CA ASN A 176 11.06 -8.83 9.42
C ASN A 176 12.06 -9.52 8.49
N ASP A 177 11.74 -10.75 8.12
CA ASP A 177 12.54 -11.62 7.24
C ASP A 177 11.92 -11.76 5.84
N GLN A 178 10.97 -10.89 5.48
CA GLN A 178 10.23 -11.03 4.23
C GLN A 178 10.98 -10.33 3.09
N PRO A 179 11.54 -11.07 2.12
CA PRO A 179 12.19 -10.43 0.98
C PRO A 179 11.17 -9.70 0.11
N MET A 180 11.62 -8.64 -0.58
CA MET A 180 10.88 -8.08 -1.70
C MET A 180 10.95 -9.05 -2.88
N PRO A 181 9.83 -9.49 -3.48
CA PRO A 181 9.84 -10.40 -4.63
C PRO A 181 10.68 -9.85 -5.77
N MET A 182 11.44 -10.73 -6.42
CA MET A 182 12.10 -10.46 -7.69
C MET A 182 11.31 -11.18 -8.79
N PRO A 183 10.73 -10.46 -9.76
CA PRO A 183 10.17 -11.10 -10.95
C PRO A 183 11.30 -11.89 -11.62
N ALA A 184 11.04 -13.17 -11.89
CA ALA A 184 11.96 -14.04 -12.63
C ALA A 184 12.11 -13.58 -14.09
#